data_AF-A0A9Q3UM62-F1
#
_entry.id   AF-A0A9Q3UM62-F1
#
_cell.length_a   1.000
_cell.length_b   1.000
_cell.length_c   1.000
_cell.angle_alpha   90.00
_cell.angle_beta   90.00
_cell.angle_gamma   90.00
#
_symmetry.space_group_name_H-M   'P 1'
#
loop_
_entity.id
_entity.type
_entity.pdbx_description
1 polymer ?
#
loop_
_entity_poly.entity_id
_entity_poly.type
_entity_poly.pdbx_seq_one_letter_code
_entity_poly.pdbx_strand_id
1 'polypeptide(L)'
;MISRPILFFVVTMVVVFFAVAATVGHGRSQPALMLANVYQDHTDPSEYWVSEKLDGVRAYWDGRRLISRQGHVIATPPGFTDGFPDVPMDGELWQGRGTFSRLMGALQRARPQPDQWQHIYYMVFDLPNAGGPFDQRLAALRELLDGRDAPHLKRVPQRRVANREQLMDYLDQVVAIGGEGLMLHRGSAPYRGYRSDDLLKLKPYQDEDGRVVAHLPGEGRLEGLMGALLVETPTGRHFRLGTGFSDAQRAHPPPIGSIVTYQFHGHTKNGLPRFASYLRTRSRGPGYVR
;
A
#
# COMPACT_ATOMS: atom_id res chain seq x y z
N MET A 1 -6.79 78.73 40.63
CA MET A 1 -6.89 77.35 40.11
C MET A 1 -5.80 77.19 39.05
N ILE A 2 -4.60 76.79 39.48
CA ILE A 2 -3.99 75.43 39.31
C ILE A 2 -3.64 75.18 37.83
N SER A 3 -2.40 75.52 37.43
CA SER A 3 -1.25 74.60 37.15
C SER A 3 -1.33 73.97 35.76
N ARG A 4 -0.29 73.76 34.94
CA ARG A 4 1.17 73.87 34.97
C ARG A 4 1.64 73.67 33.50
N PRO A 5 2.92 73.90 33.17
CA PRO A 5 3.39 74.25 31.82
C PRO A 5 4.15 73.14 31.06
N ILE A 6 4.52 73.44 29.79
CA ILE A 6 5.70 72.99 29.00
C ILE A 6 5.96 71.47 28.85
N LEU A 7 6.10 70.96 27.62
CA LEU A 7 7.40 70.52 27.03
C LEU A 7 7.23 69.75 25.71
N PHE A 8 8.17 70.07 24.80
CA PHE A 8 8.64 69.37 23.59
C PHE A 8 8.50 67.83 23.55
N PHE A 9 8.27 67.27 22.35
CA PHE A 9 9.12 66.25 21.68
C PHE A 9 8.54 65.92 20.27
N VAL A 10 9.20 66.28 19.15
CA VAL A 10 10.07 65.46 18.25
C VAL A 10 9.42 64.16 17.71
N VAL A 11 9.71 63.84 16.44
CA VAL A 11 9.60 62.53 15.74
C VAL A 11 8.24 62.28 15.04
N THR A 12 8.07 61.91 13.77
CA THR A 12 8.92 61.65 12.61
C THR A 12 8.01 61.46 11.38
N MET A 13 8.43 62.02 10.25
CA MET A 13 7.96 61.69 8.91
C MET A 13 8.67 60.42 8.43
N VAL A 14 7.98 59.27 8.33
CA VAL A 14 8.28 58.21 7.34
C VAL A 14 6.99 57.42 7.07
N VAL A 15 6.28 57.77 6.01
CA VAL A 15 5.29 56.87 5.39
C VAL A 15 6.09 55.87 4.56
N VAL A 16 6.45 54.73 5.14
CA VAL A 16 7.00 53.60 4.39
C VAL A 16 5.84 52.96 3.62
N PHE A 17 5.90 53.07 2.30
CA PHE A 17 5.13 52.25 1.37
C PHE A 17 5.45 50.77 1.63
N PHE A 18 4.63 50.08 2.42
CA PHE A 18 4.64 48.62 2.43
C PHE A 18 3.87 48.14 1.20
N ALA A 19 4.62 47.90 0.13
CA ALA A 19 4.17 47.00 -0.93
C ALA A 19 3.92 45.63 -0.29
N VAL A 20 2.64 45.28 -0.12
CA VAL A 20 2.24 43.91 0.19
C VAL A 20 2.58 43.09 -1.05
N ALA A 21 3.77 42.50 -1.06
CA ALA A 21 4.07 41.37 -1.91
C ALA A 21 3.11 40.26 -1.49
N ALA A 22 2.00 40.12 -2.22
CA ALA A 22 1.18 38.94 -2.18
C ALA A 22 2.07 37.76 -2.58
N THR A 23 2.64 37.09 -1.58
CA THR A 23 3.25 35.79 -1.77
C THR A 23 2.13 34.88 -2.24
N VAL A 24 2.11 34.57 -3.53
CA VAL A 24 1.32 33.46 -4.06
C VAL A 24 1.88 32.22 -3.41
N GLY A 25 1.33 31.88 -2.24
CA GLY A 25 1.51 30.58 -1.63
C GLY A 25 1.01 29.56 -2.64
N HIS A 26 1.94 28.91 -3.35
CA HIS A 26 1.64 27.66 -4.02
C HIS A 26 1.31 26.66 -2.92
N GLY A 27 0.04 26.63 -2.52
CA GLY A 27 -0.48 25.64 -1.60
C GLY A 27 -0.07 24.28 -2.14
N ARG A 28 0.67 23.52 -1.33
CA ARG A 28 1.05 22.14 -1.65
C ARG A 28 -0.25 21.33 -1.76
N SER A 29 -0.79 21.18 -2.96
CA SER A 29 -1.95 20.35 -3.20
C SER A 29 -1.49 18.90 -3.19
N GLN A 30 -1.66 18.25 -2.03
CA GLN A 30 -1.49 16.81 -1.93
C GLN A 30 -2.42 16.15 -2.96
N PRO A 31 -1.91 15.27 -3.84
CA PRO A 31 -2.76 14.65 -4.83
C PRO A 31 -3.81 13.76 -4.15
N ALA A 32 -5.07 13.88 -4.58
CA ALA A 32 -6.19 13.10 -4.06
C ALA A 32 -6.14 11.68 -4.64
N LEU A 33 -5.22 10.87 -4.12
CA LEU A 33 -4.90 9.55 -4.64
C LEU A 33 -5.79 8.46 -4.06
N MET A 34 -6.25 7.52 -4.91
CA MET A 34 -7.04 6.36 -4.50
C MET A 34 -6.25 5.46 -3.55
N LEU A 35 -6.86 4.97 -2.48
CA LEU A 35 -6.17 4.16 -1.46
C LEU A 35 -6.74 2.74 -1.39
N ALA A 36 -5.85 1.75 -1.31
CA ALA A 36 -6.26 0.36 -1.32
C ALA A 36 -6.70 -0.18 0.07
N ASN A 37 -7.81 -0.91 0.09
CA ASN A 37 -8.20 -1.81 1.17
C ASN A 37 -7.48 -3.16 1.07
N VAL A 38 -7.66 -4.03 2.06
CA VAL A 38 -7.08 -5.39 2.07
C VAL A 38 -8.12 -6.35 1.50
N TYR A 39 -7.72 -7.16 0.52
CA TYR A 39 -8.58 -8.20 -0.04
C TYR A 39 -9.16 -9.12 1.05
N GLN A 40 -10.41 -9.54 0.87
CA GLN A 40 -11.13 -10.43 1.77
C GLN A 40 -11.58 -11.68 1.00
N ASP A 41 -11.65 -12.83 1.66
CA ASP A 41 -11.93 -14.11 1.00
C ASP A 41 -13.32 -14.20 0.34
N HIS A 42 -14.27 -13.36 0.77
CA HIS A 42 -15.62 -13.28 0.20
C HIS A 42 -15.72 -12.33 -1.00
N THR A 43 -14.64 -11.64 -1.38
CA THR A 43 -14.62 -10.77 -2.56
C THR A 43 -14.53 -11.61 -3.82
N ASP A 44 -15.48 -11.43 -4.74
CA ASP A 44 -15.43 -12.02 -6.08
C ASP A 44 -14.35 -11.33 -6.93
N PRO A 45 -13.26 -12.02 -7.31
CA PRO A 45 -12.19 -11.42 -8.08
C PRO A 45 -12.54 -11.23 -9.56
N SER A 46 -13.64 -11.82 -10.07
CA SER A 46 -14.04 -11.70 -11.47
C SER A 46 -14.38 -10.25 -11.87
N GLU A 47 -14.84 -9.45 -10.90
CA GLU A 47 -15.14 -8.02 -11.07
C GLU A 47 -13.88 -7.15 -11.22
N TYR A 48 -12.69 -7.68 -10.91
CA TYR A 48 -11.46 -6.93 -10.79
C TYR A 48 -10.46 -7.22 -11.91
N TRP A 49 -9.71 -6.19 -12.29
CA TRP A 49 -8.41 -6.35 -12.92
C TRP A 49 -7.36 -6.59 -11.86
N VAL A 50 -6.43 -7.49 -12.16
CA VAL A 50 -5.37 -7.92 -11.24
C VAL A 50 -4.02 -7.58 -11.83
N SER A 51 -3.15 -6.98 -11.02
CA SER A 51 -1.76 -6.68 -11.36
C SER A 51 -0.81 -7.04 -10.22
N GLU A 52 0.48 -7.20 -10.51
CA GLU A 52 1.50 -7.27 -9.47
C GLU A 52 1.47 -6.01 -8.60
N LYS A 53 1.57 -6.19 -7.29
CA LYS A 53 1.86 -5.10 -6.37
C LYS A 53 3.36 -4.83 -6.42
N LEU A 54 3.71 -3.65 -6.93
CA LEU A 54 5.09 -3.20 -6.99
C LEU A 54 5.53 -2.65 -5.61
N ASP A 55 6.74 -3.01 -5.20
CA ASP A 55 7.40 -2.47 -4.01
C ASP A 55 8.30 -1.29 -4.41
N GLY A 56 7.68 -0.15 -4.69
CA GLY A 56 8.34 1.05 -5.19
C GLY A 56 7.94 2.31 -4.42
N VAL A 57 8.01 3.45 -5.11
CA VAL A 57 7.59 4.74 -4.56
C VAL A 57 6.48 5.30 -5.42
N ARG A 58 5.26 5.34 -4.87
CA ARG A 58 4.10 5.95 -5.54
C ARG A 58 4.39 7.41 -5.94
N ALA A 59 4.14 7.72 -7.20
CA ALA A 59 4.31 9.04 -7.78
C ALA A 59 3.09 9.40 -8.64
N TYR A 60 2.63 10.63 -8.49
CA TYR A 60 1.62 11.26 -9.33
C TYR A 60 2.31 12.16 -10.34
N TRP A 61 2.05 11.94 -11.62
CA TRP A 61 2.49 12.83 -12.68
C TRP A 61 1.40 13.89 -12.92
N ASP A 62 1.74 15.18 -12.78
CA ASP A 62 0.79 16.29 -12.96
C ASP A 62 0.66 16.76 -14.43
N GLY A 63 1.27 16.04 -15.36
CA GLY A 63 1.47 16.48 -16.75
C GLY A 63 2.85 17.11 -16.98
N ARG A 64 3.62 17.42 -15.93
CA ARG A 64 4.93 18.08 -16.05
C ARG A 64 5.98 17.58 -15.06
N ARG A 65 5.57 17.15 -13.87
CA ARG A 65 6.44 16.76 -12.76
C ARG A 65 5.87 15.56 -12.04
N LEU A 66 6.77 14.77 -11.46
CA LEU A 66 6.41 13.71 -10.52
C LEU A 66 6.26 14.29 -9.11
N ILE A 67 5.18 13.91 -8.44
CA ILE A 67 4.80 14.39 -7.12
C ILE A 67 4.55 13.17 -6.23
N SER A 68 5.21 13.12 -5.08
CA SER A 68 5.00 12.07 -4.08
C SER A 68 3.60 12.15 -3.48
N ARG A 69 3.20 11.07 -2.80
CA ARG A 69 1.92 11.01 -2.07
C ARG A 69 1.73 12.14 -1.03
N GLN A 70 2.82 12.73 -0.53
CA GLN A 70 2.77 13.85 0.44
C GLN A 70 2.79 15.23 -0.24
N GLY A 71 2.78 15.29 -1.58
CA GLY A 71 2.79 16.56 -2.31
C GLY A 71 4.18 17.14 -2.57
N HIS A 72 5.26 16.39 -2.31
CA HIS A 72 6.62 16.84 -2.64
C HIS A 72 6.97 16.50 -4.08
N VAL A 73 7.51 17.46 -4.82
CA VAL A 73 8.09 17.21 -6.15
C VAL A 73 9.26 16.24 -6.02
N ILE A 74 9.25 15.19 -6.82
CA ILE A 74 10.33 14.22 -6.93
C ILE A 74 11.29 14.76 -7.99
N ALA A 75 12.51 15.09 -7.58
CA ALA A 75 13.54 15.51 -8.51
C ALA A 75 13.97 14.33 -9.39
N THR A 76 14.10 14.58 -10.69
CA THR A 76 14.49 13.60 -11.71
C THR A 76 15.72 14.10 -12.46
N PRO A 77 16.58 13.22 -12.99
CA PRO A 77 17.67 13.67 -13.86
C PRO A 77 17.11 14.15 -15.22
N PRO A 78 17.85 14.99 -15.96
CA PRO A 78 17.49 15.36 -17.33
C PRO A 78 17.23 14.11 -18.18
N GLY A 79 16.18 14.16 -19.01
CA GLY A 79 15.83 13.06 -19.90
C GLY A 79 14.89 12.00 -19.30
N PHE A 80 14.73 11.94 -17.97
CA PHE A 80 13.93 10.87 -17.35
C PHE A 80 12.46 10.90 -17.78
N THR A 81 11.88 12.10 -17.90
CA THR A 81 10.46 12.29 -18.26
C THR A 81 10.27 12.54 -19.75
N ASP A 82 11.29 12.34 -20.58
CA ASP A 82 11.19 12.57 -22.02
C ASP A 82 10.15 11.62 -22.63
N GLY A 83 9.29 12.20 -23.48
CA GLY A 83 8.18 11.51 -24.12
C GLY A 83 6.93 11.33 -23.24
N PHE A 84 6.97 11.66 -21.95
CA PHE A 84 5.79 11.57 -21.07
C PHE A 84 4.68 12.50 -21.59
N PRO A 85 3.41 12.05 -21.64
CA PRO A 85 2.31 12.90 -22.08
C PRO A 85 1.97 13.96 -21.03
N ASP A 86 1.45 15.10 -21.48
CA ASP A 86 0.89 16.17 -20.61
C ASP A 86 -0.50 15.79 -20.04
N VAL A 87 -0.66 14.52 -19.62
CA VAL A 87 -1.89 13.95 -19.07
C VAL A 87 -1.58 13.44 -17.67
N PRO A 88 -2.38 13.81 -16.64
CA PRO A 88 -2.16 13.30 -15.30
C PRO A 88 -2.23 11.78 -15.19
N MET A 89 -1.27 11.19 -14.49
CA MET A 89 -1.12 9.74 -14.33
C MET A 89 -0.81 9.39 -12.87
N ASP A 90 -1.24 8.21 -12.45
CA ASP A 90 -0.89 7.63 -11.14
C ASP A 90 -0.14 6.32 -11.34
N GLY A 91 0.95 6.16 -10.60
CA GLY A 91 1.92 5.10 -10.85
C GLY A 91 2.92 4.93 -9.72
N GLU A 92 3.85 4.02 -9.95
CA GLU A 92 4.91 3.65 -9.03
C GLU A 92 6.27 3.84 -9.70
N LEU A 93 7.18 4.61 -9.11
CA LEU A 93 8.59 4.54 -9.47
C LEU A 93 9.13 3.20 -8.98
N TRP A 94 9.72 2.41 -9.89
CA TRP A 94 10.10 1.03 -9.62
C TRP A 94 11.37 0.65 -10.37
N GLN A 95 12.24 -0.13 -9.72
CA GLN A 95 13.57 -0.51 -10.24
C GLN A 95 13.77 -2.04 -10.35
N GLY A 96 12.70 -2.81 -10.19
CA GLY A 96 12.78 -4.26 -10.07
C GLY A 96 12.32 -4.79 -8.71
N ARG A 97 12.26 -6.12 -8.60
CA ARG A 97 11.90 -6.82 -7.37
C ARG A 97 13.08 -6.81 -6.39
N GLY A 98 12.80 -6.60 -5.10
CA GLY A 98 13.83 -6.59 -4.06
C GLY A 98 14.80 -5.40 -4.13
N THR A 99 14.51 -4.35 -4.92
CA THR A 99 15.41 -3.19 -5.11
C THR A 99 14.94 -1.93 -4.39
N PHE A 100 13.94 -2.01 -3.50
CA PHE A 100 13.35 -0.85 -2.82
C PHE A 100 14.40 0.05 -2.15
N SER A 101 15.33 -0.52 -1.39
CA SER A 101 16.40 0.24 -0.72
C SER A 101 17.30 1.00 -1.71
N ARG A 102 17.59 0.42 -2.88
CA ARG A 102 18.39 1.06 -3.94
C ARG A 102 17.62 2.20 -4.60
N LEU A 103 16.35 1.97 -4.91
CA LEU A 103 15.43 2.99 -5.43
C LEU A 103 15.35 4.19 -4.48
N MET A 104 15.14 3.94 -3.18
CA MET A 104 15.11 5.00 -2.16
C MET A 104 16.41 5.79 -2.12
N GLY A 105 17.56 5.11 -2.20
CA GLY A 105 18.87 5.76 -2.27
C GLY A 105 19.02 6.70 -3.48
N ALA A 106 18.47 6.34 -4.64
CA ALA A 106 18.48 7.18 -5.84
C ALA A 106 17.55 8.40 -5.72
N LEU A 107 16.36 8.22 -5.16
CA LEU A 107 15.33 9.26 -5.01
C LEU A 107 15.66 10.32 -3.96
N GLN A 108 16.45 9.97 -2.93
CA GLN A 108 16.79 10.87 -1.83
C GLN A 108 17.98 11.80 -2.12
N ARG A 109 18.65 11.63 -3.26
CA ARG A 109 19.79 12.50 -3.62
C ARG A 109 19.32 13.90 -3.96
N ALA A 110 20.00 14.90 -3.40
CA ALA A 110 19.78 16.30 -3.74
C ALA A 110 20.01 16.60 -5.23
N ARG A 111 20.89 15.83 -5.89
CA ARG A 111 21.16 15.89 -7.33
C ARG A 111 21.01 14.49 -7.94
N PRO A 112 19.84 14.16 -8.52
CA PRO A 112 19.61 12.89 -9.21
C PRO A 112 20.67 12.65 -10.29
N GLN A 113 21.21 11.43 -10.36
CA GLN A 113 22.25 11.05 -11.32
C GLN A 113 21.66 10.12 -12.40
N PRO A 114 21.88 10.38 -13.70
CA PRO A 114 21.29 9.57 -14.78
C PRO A 114 21.61 8.06 -14.70
N ASP A 115 22.82 7.68 -14.29
CA ASP A 115 23.27 6.29 -14.14
C ASP A 115 22.42 5.50 -13.14
N GLN A 116 21.97 6.13 -12.05
CA GLN A 116 21.14 5.49 -11.03
C GLN A 116 19.68 5.34 -11.46
N TRP A 117 19.24 6.16 -12.42
CA TRP A 117 17.88 6.21 -12.92
C TRP A 117 17.68 5.40 -14.21
N GLN A 118 18.75 4.92 -14.83
CA GLN A 118 18.72 4.14 -16.08
C GLN A 118 17.72 2.96 -16.04
N HIS A 119 17.58 2.30 -14.88
CA HIS A 119 16.70 1.15 -14.70
C HIS A 119 15.50 1.46 -13.80
N ILE A 120 15.23 2.74 -13.53
CA ILE A 120 14.01 3.18 -12.86
C ILE A 120 12.95 3.42 -13.94
N TYR A 121 11.76 2.91 -13.70
CA TYR A 121 10.60 3.13 -14.55
C TYR A 121 9.47 3.74 -13.75
N TYR A 122 8.73 4.65 -14.35
CA TYR A 122 7.43 5.07 -13.88
C TYR A 122 6.37 4.09 -14.40
N MET A 123 5.95 3.20 -13.52
CA MET A 123 5.00 2.12 -13.78
C MET A 123 3.58 2.63 -13.52
N VAL A 124 2.89 3.08 -14.57
CA VAL A 124 1.56 3.71 -14.50
C VAL A 124 0.47 2.66 -14.44
N PHE A 125 -0.49 2.85 -13.55
CA PHE A 125 -1.63 1.94 -13.37
C PHE A 125 -3.00 2.62 -13.50
N ASP A 126 -3.09 3.96 -13.52
CA ASP A 126 -4.37 4.66 -13.70
C ASP A 126 -4.23 6.11 -14.22
N LEU A 127 -5.36 6.67 -14.67
CA LEU A 127 -5.56 8.05 -15.12
C LEU A 127 -6.49 8.78 -14.13
N PRO A 128 -5.98 9.43 -13.08
CA PRO A 128 -6.78 9.97 -11.97
C PRO A 128 -7.78 11.06 -12.37
N ASN A 129 -7.52 11.78 -13.47
CA ASN A 129 -8.39 12.85 -13.97
C ASN A 129 -9.29 12.41 -15.12
N ALA A 130 -9.17 11.16 -15.58
CA ALA A 130 -10.11 10.62 -16.57
C ALA A 130 -11.42 10.25 -15.88
N GLY A 131 -12.54 10.63 -16.50
CA GLY A 131 -13.87 10.21 -16.05
C GLY A 131 -14.13 8.73 -16.30
N GLY A 132 -15.23 8.22 -15.73
CA GLY A 132 -15.72 6.88 -16.01
C GLY A 132 -15.07 5.74 -15.20
N PRO A 133 -15.53 4.50 -15.44
CA PRO A 133 -15.06 3.29 -14.76
C PRO A 133 -13.61 2.95 -15.13
N PHE A 134 -12.95 2.15 -14.29
CA PHE A 134 -11.56 1.73 -14.52
C PHE A 134 -11.37 0.97 -15.83
N ASP A 135 -12.37 0.21 -16.30
CA ASP A 135 -12.33 -0.44 -17.61
C ASP A 135 -12.03 0.56 -18.74
N GLN A 136 -12.68 1.74 -18.72
CA GLN A 136 -12.48 2.80 -19.70
C GLN A 136 -11.14 3.51 -19.48
N ARG A 137 -10.77 3.80 -18.24
CA ARG A 137 -9.49 4.45 -17.92
C ARG A 137 -8.29 3.57 -18.29
N LEU A 138 -8.40 2.25 -18.13
CA LEU A 138 -7.38 1.29 -18.52
C LEU A 138 -7.24 1.19 -20.04
N ALA A 139 -8.35 1.25 -20.79
CA ALA A 139 -8.32 1.32 -22.25
C ALA A 139 -7.66 2.63 -22.72
N ALA A 140 -8.07 3.77 -22.17
CA ALA A 140 -7.46 5.06 -22.47
C ALA A 140 -5.97 5.12 -22.10
N LEU A 141 -5.57 4.50 -20.99
CA LEU A 141 -4.17 4.39 -20.59
C LEU A 141 -3.35 3.55 -21.58
N ARG A 142 -3.92 2.48 -22.15
CA ARG A 142 -3.26 1.69 -23.20
C ARG A 142 -3.04 2.57 -24.44
N GLU A 143 -4.10 3.19 -24.94
CA GLU A 143 -4.03 4.07 -26.13
C GLU A 143 -3.05 5.24 -25.95
N LEU A 144 -3.00 5.83 -24.74
CA LEU A 144 -2.11 6.95 -24.43
C LEU A 144 -0.61 6.57 -24.50
N LEU A 145 -0.28 5.33 -24.15
CA LEU A 145 1.09 4.84 -23.99
C LEU A 145 1.59 3.97 -25.14
N ASP A 146 0.70 3.33 -25.89
CA ASP A 146 1.06 2.43 -26.98
C ASP A 146 1.81 3.18 -28.11
N GLY A 147 2.95 2.64 -28.54
CA GLY A 147 3.79 3.21 -29.61
C GLY A 147 4.54 4.49 -29.25
N ARG A 148 4.48 4.94 -27.98
CA ARG A 148 5.16 6.15 -27.51
C ARG A 148 6.65 5.92 -27.26
N ASP A 149 7.48 6.83 -27.75
CA ASP A 149 8.90 6.89 -27.40
C ASP A 149 9.10 7.55 -26.04
N ALA A 150 8.94 6.76 -24.97
CA ALA A 150 9.14 7.19 -23.58
C ALA A 150 9.81 6.06 -22.78
N PRO A 151 11.16 5.98 -22.75
CA PRO A 151 11.90 4.81 -22.28
C PRO A 151 11.68 4.46 -20.80
N HIS A 152 11.38 5.46 -19.99
CA HIS A 152 11.12 5.32 -18.55
C HIS A 152 9.63 5.21 -18.20
N LEU A 153 8.73 5.29 -19.18
CA LEU A 153 7.29 5.21 -18.97
C LEU A 153 6.76 3.83 -19.34
N LYS A 154 6.16 3.13 -18.39
CA LYS A 154 5.61 1.79 -18.63
C LYS A 154 4.25 1.64 -18.00
N ARG A 155 3.37 0.88 -18.65
CA ARG A 155 2.10 0.49 -18.06
C ARG A 155 2.28 -0.74 -17.18
N VAL A 156 1.64 -0.76 -16.02
CA VAL A 156 1.51 -1.97 -15.21
C VAL A 156 0.63 -2.99 -15.97
N PRO A 157 1.09 -4.24 -16.18
CA PRO A 157 0.26 -5.28 -16.78
C PRO A 157 -0.99 -5.55 -15.92
N GLN A 158 -2.14 -5.68 -16.58
CA GLN A 158 -3.44 -5.94 -15.96
C GLN A 158 -4.06 -7.16 -16.61
N ARG A 159 -4.56 -8.11 -15.81
CA ARG A 159 -5.25 -9.32 -16.29
C ARG A 159 -6.55 -9.56 -15.52
N ARG A 160 -7.50 -10.27 -16.13
CA ARG A 160 -8.66 -10.82 -15.42
C ARG A 160 -8.31 -12.21 -14.88
N VAL A 161 -8.95 -12.59 -13.78
CA VAL A 161 -8.97 -13.95 -13.24
C VAL A 161 -10.43 -14.34 -13.03
N ALA A 162 -10.78 -15.61 -13.26
CA ALA A 162 -12.18 -16.03 -13.23
C ALA A 162 -12.71 -16.29 -11.82
N ASN A 163 -11.82 -16.68 -10.90
CA ASN A 163 -12.18 -17.13 -9.56
C ASN A 163 -11.01 -16.98 -8.58
N ARG A 164 -11.28 -17.31 -7.32
CA ARG A 164 -10.29 -17.25 -6.23
C ARG A 164 -9.09 -18.16 -6.46
N GLU A 165 -9.30 -19.37 -6.97
CA GLU A 165 -8.20 -20.33 -7.23
C GLU A 165 -7.16 -19.71 -8.18
N GLN A 166 -7.60 -19.18 -9.32
CA GLN A 166 -6.71 -18.50 -10.27
C GLN A 166 -6.05 -17.23 -9.70
N LEU A 167 -6.73 -16.52 -8.79
CA LEU A 167 -6.14 -15.37 -8.10
C LEU A 167 -4.98 -15.81 -7.20
N MET A 168 -5.19 -16.88 -6.43
CA MET A 168 -4.17 -17.42 -5.53
C MET A 168 -3.00 -18.03 -6.31
N ASP A 169 -3.25 -18.76 -7.41
CA ASP A 169 -2.20 -19.26 -8.29
C ASP A 169 -1.35 -18.12 -8.86
N TYR A 170 -1.98 -17.00 -9.26
CA TYR A 170 -1.25 -15.84 -9.74
C TYR A 170 -0.43 -15.17 -8.64
N LEU A 171 -0.97 -15.11 -7.41
CA LEU A 171 -0.23 -14.61 -6.25
C LEU A 171 1.02 -15.45 -6.01
N ASP A 172 0.89 -16.76 -5.99
CA ASP A 172 2.00 -17.70 -5.76
C ASP A 172 3.08 -17.57 -6.84
N GLN A 173 2.68 -17.46 -8.12
CA GLN A 173 3.61 -17.22 -9.23
C GLN A 173 4.39 -15.91 -9.06
N VAL A 174 3.72 -14.82 -8.66
CA VAL A 174 4.35 -13.51 -8.44
C VAL A 174 5.30 -13.55 -7.26
N VAL A 175 4.92 -14.20 -6.16
CA VAL A 175 5.74 -14.32 -4.95
C VAL A 175 6.97 -15.21 -5.22
N ALA A 176 6.81 -16.30 -5.98
CA ALA A 176 7.91 -17.21 -6.34
C ALA A 176 9.04 -16.52 -7.11
N ILE A 177 8.72 -15.46 -7.87
CA ILE A 177 9.70 -14.64 -8.59
C ILE A 177 10.11 -13.36 -7.83
N GLY A 178 9.77 -13.27 -6.54
CA GLY A 178 10.19 -12.20 -5.62
C GLY A 178 9.27 -10.98 -5.59
N GLY A 179 8.05 -11.06 -6.11
CA GLY A 179 7.07 -9.97 -6.09
C GLY A 179 6.40 -9.82 -4.73
N GLU A 180 5.87 -8.63 -4.43
CA GLU A 180 5.33 -8.30 -3.10
C GLU A 180 3.90 -8.84 -2.87
N GLY A 181 3.16 -9.09 -3.95
CA GLY A 181 1.76 -9.50 -3.92
C GLY A 181 1.00 -9.02 -5.14
N LEU A 182 -0.31 -8.85 -5.00
CA LEU A 182 -1.22 -8.41 -6.06
C LEU A 182 -2.01 -7.17 -5.65
N MET A 183 -2.41 -6.40 -6.64
CA MET A 183 -3.41 -5.34 -6.56
C MET A 183 -4.63 -5.77 -7.37
N LEU A 184 -5.83 -5.53 -6.84
CA LEU A 184 -7.09 -5.76 -7.54
C LEU A 184 -7.82 -4.44 -7.69
N HIS A 185 -8.21 -4.08 -8.91
CA HIS A 185 -8.94 -2.85 -9.21
C HIS A 185 -10.26 -3.16 -9.92
N ARG A 186 -11.39 -2.84 -9.29
CA ARG A 186 -12.73 -3.15 -9.79
C ARG A 186 -12.96 -2.44 -11.12
N GLY A 187 -13.34 -3.20 -12.16
CA GLY A 187 -13.49 -2.67 -13.51
C GLY A 187 -14.50 -1.51 -13.60
N SER A 188 -15.63 -1.63 -12.89
CA SER A 188 -16.70 -0.63 -12.87
C SER A 188 -16.42 0.61 -11.99
N ALA A 189 -15.30 0.65 -11.27
CA ALA A 189 -15.06 1.69 -10.27
C ALA A 189 -14.66 3.05 -10.89
N PRO A 190 -15.31 4.16 -10.51
CA PRO A 190 -14.80 5.49 -10.81
C PRO A 190 -13.54 5.79 -9.99
N TYR A 191 -12.70 6.72 -10.45
CA TYR A 191 -11.56 7.16 -9.68
C TYR A 191 -12.02 8.00 -8.48
N ARG A 192 -11.57 7.64 -7.27
CA ARG A 192 -11.93 8.36 -6.04
C ARG A 192 -10.72 8.47 -5.12
N GLY A 193 -10.40 9.69 -4.70
CA GLY A 193 -9.26 10.01 -3.82
C GLY A 193 -9.42 9.59 -2.36
N TYR A 194 -10.06 8.46 -2.10
CA TYR A 194 -10.24 7.89 -0.76
C TYR A 194 -10.09 6.37 -0.79
N ARG A 195 -10.27 5.74 0.37
CA ARG A 195 -10.16 4.29 0.56
C ARG A 195 -11.51 3.60 0.36
N SER A 196 -11.58 2.66 -0.57
CA SER A 196 -12.77 1.82 -0.81
C SER A 196 -12.34 0.42 -1.25
N ASP A 197 -13.31 -0.48 -1.38
CA ASP A 197 -13.09 -1.84 -1.90
C ASP A 197 -12.98 -1.88 -3.43
N ASP A 198 -13.00 -0.71 -4.07
CA ASP A 198 -12.74 -0.58 -5.50
C ASP A 198 -11.27 -0.84 -5.84
N LEU A 199 -10.36 -0.60 -4.89
CA LEU A 199 -8.95 -0.93 -5.00
C LEU A 199 -8.53 -1.77 -3.78
N LEU A 200 -8.04 -2.98 -4.01
CA LEU A 200 -7.64 -3.92 -2.98
C LEU A 200 -6.18 -4.30 -3.16
N LYS A 201 -5.50 -4.58 -2.06
CA LYS A 201 -4.19 -5.22 -2.02
C LYS A 201 -4.32 -6.61 -1.44
N LEU A 202 -3.75 -7.58 -2.13
CA LEU A 202 -3.61 -8.96 -1.70
C LEU A 202 -2.12 -9.23 -1.50
N LYS A 203 -1.74 -9.64 -0.29
CA LYS A 203 -0.36 -10.00 0.05
C LYS A 203 -0.32 -11.49 0.34
N PRO A 204 0.83 -12.18 0.11
CA PRO A 204 0.99 -13.53 0.60
C PRO A 204 0.72 -13.57 2.09
N TYR A 205 0.19 -14.70 2.52
CA TYR A 205 0.09 -14.95 3.93
C TYR A 205 1.49 -15.02 4.57
N GLN A 206 1.55 -14.61 5.83
CA GLN A 206 2.71 -14.76 6.70
C GLN A 206 2.43 -15.92 7.63
N ASP A 207 3.44 -16.72 7.90
CA ASP A 207 3.36 -17.79 8.89
C ASP A 207 4.13 -17.36 10.15
N GLU A 208 3.55 -17.59 11.31
CA GLU A 208 4.22 -17.39 12.60
C GLU A 208 3.83 -18.50 13.57
N ASP A 209 4.75 -18.81 14.48
CA ASP A 209 4.51 -19.79 15.54
C ASP A 209 3.88 -19.09 16.74
N GLY A 210 2.95 -19.77 17.41
CA GLY A 210 2.35 -19.30 18.63
C GLY A 210 2.11 -20.44 19.63
N ARG A 211 2.17 -20.12 20.92
CA ARG A 211 1.93 -21.07 22.00
C ARG A 211 0.46 -21.14 22.34
N VAL A 212 -0.10 -22.34 22.42
CA VAL A 212 -1.48 -22.53 22.86
C VAL A 212 -1.58 -22.26 24.36
N VAL A 213 -2.40 -21.29 24.77
CA VAL A 213 -2.60 -20.90 26.17
C VAL A 213 -3.90 -21.46 26.73
N ALA A 214 -4.95 -21.55 25.92
CA ALA A 214 -6.23 -22.09 26.33
C ALA A 214 -7.03 -22.64 25.14
N HIS A 215 -8.01 -23.49 25.44
CA HIS A 215 -9.07 -23.89 24.51
C HIS A 215 -10.31 -23.07 24.82
N LEU A 216 -10.95 -22.54 23.78
CA LEU A 216 -12.20 -21.79 23.90
C LEU A 216 -13.34 -22.65 23.34
N PRO A 217 -14.45 -22.81 24.08
CA PRO A 217 -15.56 -23.67 23.67
C PRO A 217 -16.20 -23.15 22.38
N GLY A 218 -16.67 -24.07 21.54
CA GLY A 218 -17.46 -23.76 20.36
C GLY A 218 -18.93 -23.51 20.71
N GLU A 219 -19.60 -22.78 19.83
CA GLU A 219 -21.04 -22.49 19.90
C GLU A 219 -21.73 -23.04 18.65
N GLY A 220 -23.05 -23.28 18.73
CA GLY A 220 -23.85 -23.76 17.60
C GLY A 220 -23.36 -25.09 17.04
N ARG A 221 -22.94 -25.14 15.77
CA ARG A 221 -22.42 -26.37 15.12
C ARG A 221 -21.23 -26.99 15.88
N LEU A 222 -20.50 -26.18 16.65
CA LEU A 222 -19.31 -26.61 17.39
C LEU A 222 -19.56 -26.81 18.88
N GLU A 223 -20.81 -26.89 19.32
CA GLU A 223 -21.16 -27.15 20.72
C GLU A 223 -20.55 -28.49 21.19
N GLY A 224 -19.93 -28.49 22.37
CA GLY A 224 -19.17 -29.63 22.89
C GLY A 224 -17.78 -29.85 22.26
N LEU A 225 -17.39 -29.06 21.27
CA LEU A 225 -16.08 -29.11 20.61
C LEU A 225 -15.27 -27.82 20.85
N MET A 226 -14.00 -27.83 20.46
CA MET A 226 -13.16 -26.62 20.46
C MET A 226 -13.61 -25.66 19.35
N GLY A 227 -13.98 -24.44 19.76
CA GLY A 227 -14.31 -23.34 18.85
C GLY A 227 -13.08 -22.58 18.38
N ALA A 228 -12.17 -22.25 19.30
CA ALA A 228 -10.91 -21.59 19.01
C ALA A 228 -9.80 -21.95 20.01
N LEU A 229 -8.55 -21.74 19.61
CA LEU A 229 -7.42 -21.68 20.53
C LEU A 229 -7.18 -20.23 20.95
N LEU A 230 -6.85 -20.01 22.23
CA LEU A 230 -6.17 -18.78 22.64
C LEU A 230 -4.67 -19.00 22.42
N VAL A 231 -4.06 -18.19 21.56
CA VAL A 231 -2.66 -18.33 21.16
C VAL A 231 -1.86 -17.11 21.61
N GLU A 232 -0.67 -17.37 22.16
CA GLU A 232 0.34 -16.37 22.50
C GLU A 232 1.39 -16.27 21.40
N THR A 233 1.58 -15.06 20.87
CA THR A 233 2.61 -14.74 19.89
C THR A 233 4.01 -14.71 20.53
N PRO A 234 5.10 -14.77 19.76
CA PRO A 234 6.47 -14.59 20.27
C PRO A 234 6.70 -13.25 20.98
N THR A 235 5.88 -12.25 20.65
CA THR A 235 5.87 -10.92 21.29
C THR A 235 5.02 -10.86 22.56
N GLY A 236 4.50 -12.00 23.04
CA GLY A 236 3.72 -12.11 24.29
C GLY A 236 2.27 -11.63 24.18
N ARG A 237 1.73 -11.46 22.96
CA ARG A 237 0.35 -11.01 22.75
C ARG A 237 -0.59 -12.18 22.57
N HIS A 238 -1.82 -12.04 23.05
CA HIS A 238 -2.83 -13.09 22.93
C HIS A 238 -3.86 -12.75 21.86
N PHE A 239 -4.25 -13.76 21.06
CA PHE A 239 -5.36 -13.66 20.12
C PHE A 239 -6.11 -14.99 19.99
N ARG A 240 -7.35 -14.92 19.50
CA ARG A 240 -8.17 -16.11 19.22
C ARG A 240 -7.88 -16.63 17.81
N LEU A 241 -7.48 -17.89 17.72
CA LEU A 241 -7.28 -18.62 16.47
C LEU A 241 -8.44 -19.62 16.31
N GLY A 242 -9.44 -19.27 15.49
CA GLY A 242 -10.71 -20.01 15.40
C GLY A 242 -10.95 -20.76 14.09
N THR A 243 -10.12 -20.56 13.07
CA THR A 243 -10.27 -21.11 11.72
C THR A 243 -9.07 -21.97 11.35
N GLY A 244 -9.19 -22.79 10.29
CA GLY A 244 -8.12 -23.70 9.83
C GLY A 244 -8.11 -25.09 10.50
N PHE A 245 -9.03 -25.36 11.43
CA PHE A 245 -9.15 -26.67 12.09
C PHE A 245 -10.17 -27.57 11.38
N SER A 246 -9.81 -28.83 11.16
CA SER A 246 -10.75 -29.90 10.82
C SER A 246 -11.63 -30.28 12.01
N ASP A 247 -12.79 -30.91 11.77
CA ASP A 247 -13.66 -31.35 12.86
C ASP A 247 -12.96 -32.36 13.80
N ALA A 248 -12.04 -33.19 13.26
CA ALA A 248 -11.20 -34.09 14.07
C ALA A 248 -10.24 -33.31 14.99
N GLN A 249 -9.64 -32.23 14.50
CA GLN A 249 -8.81 -31.33 15.32
C GLN A 249 -9.64 -30.52 16.33
N ARG A 250 -10.93 -30.29 16.08
CA ARG A 250 -11.81 -29.65 17.07
C ARG A 250 -12.22 -30.59 18.19
N ALA A 251 -12.39 -31.88 17.88
CA ALA A 251 -12.61 -32.93 18.87
C ALA A 251 -11.32 -33.23 19.68
N HIS A 252 -10.16 -33.13 19.04
CA HIS A 252 -8.85 -33.36 19.66
C HIS A 252 -7.92 -32.16 19.42
N PRO A 253 -8.14 -31.04 20.13
CA PRO A 253 -7.41 -29.80 19.89
C PRO A 253 -5.93 -29.91 20.25
N PRO A 254 -5.05 -29.11 19.59
CA PRO A 254 -3.65 -28.99 19.98
C PRO A 254 -3.52 -28.71 21.49
N PRO A 255 -2.72 -29.49 22.24
CA PRO A 255 -2.66 -29.36 23.70
C PRO A 255 -2.25 -27.96 24.16
N ILE A 256 -2.73 -27.53 25.33
CA ILE A 256 -2.21 -26.32 25.99
C ILE A 256 -0.70 -26.47 26.20
N GLY A 257 0.05 -25.43 25.88
CA GLY A 257 1.51 -25.40 25.89
C GLY A 257 2.17 -25.89 24.61
N SER A 258 1.43 -26.48 23.66
CA SER A 258 1.98 -26.82 22.34
C SER A 258 2.23 -25.57 21.50
N ILE A 259 3.15 -25.70 20.52
CA ILE A 259 3.39 -24.68 19.52
C ILE A 259 2.63 -25.03 18.25
N VAL A 260 1.86 -24.07 17.75
CA VAL A 260 1.14 -24.17 16.48
C VAL A 260 1.67 -23.11 15.53
N THR A 261 1.84 -23.48 14.27
CA THR A 261 2.06 -22.52 13.20
C THR A 261 0.70 -22.06 12.70
N TYR A 262 0.51 -20.75 12.63
CA TYR A 262 -0.68 -20.13 12.04
C TYR A 262 -0.26 -19.22 10.89
N GLN A 263 -1.17 -19.10 9.93
CA GLN A 263 -0.99 -18.31 8.74
C GLN A 263 -1.92 -17.09 8.78
N PHE A 264 -1.45 -15.89 8.42
CA PHE A 264 -2.18 -14.63 8.61
C PHE A 264 -1.82 -13.53 7.58
N HIS A 265 -2.62 -12.46 7.50
CA HIS A 265 -2.45 -11.36 6.55
C HIS A 265 -2.06 -10.04 7.23
N GLY A 266 -0.79 -9.93 7.62
CA GLY A 266 -0.28 -8.75 8.32
C GLY A 266 -0.98 -8.51 9.67
N HIS A 267 -0.82 -7.32 10.22
CA HIS A 267 -1.16 -7.06 11.63
C HIS A 267 -2.23 -5.97 11.81
N THR A 268 -2.99 -6.01 12.89
CA THR A 268 -3.86 -4.93 13.37
C THR A 268 -3.03 -3.74 13.86
N LYS A 269 -3.67 -2.59 14.16
CA LYS A 269 -2.99 -1.43 14.77
C LYS A 269 -2.33 -1.79 16.10
N ASN A 270 -2.90 -2.76 16.82
CA ASN A 270 -2.39 -3.29 18.07
C ASN A 270 -1.44 -4.47 17.85
N GLY A 271 -0.91 -4.63 16.62
CA GLY A 271 0.03 -5.65 16.19
C GLY A 271 -0.40 -7.09 16.49
N LEU A 272 -1.69 -7.41 16.35
CA LEU A 272 -2.19 -8.78 16.36
C LEU A 272 -2.33 -9.30 14.91
N PRO A 273 -2.08 -10.58 14.64
CA PRO A 273 -2.31 -11.19 13.34
C PRO A 273 -3.76 -10.98 12.83
N ARG A 274 -3.92 -10.60 11.56
CA ARG A 274 -5.24 -10.49 10.91
C ARG A 274 -5.56 -11.74 10.10
N PHE A 275 -6.83 -12.16 10.11
CA PHE A 275 -7.29 -13.33 9.35
C PHE A 275 -6.42 -14.57 9.59
N ALA A 276 -6.00 -14.75 10.85
CA ALA A 276 -5.16 -15.86 11.22
C ALA A 276 -5.95 -17.17 11.17
N SER A 277 -5.34 -18.20 10.57
CA SER A 277 -5.87 -19.55 10.46
C SER A 277 -4.81 -20.56 10.86
N TYR A 278 -5.23 -21.62 11.54
CA TYR A 278 -4.34 -22.70 11.96
C TYR A 278 -3.79 -23.43 10.74
N LEU A 279 -2.48 -23.66 10.72
CA LEU A 279 -1.81 -24.42 9.67
C LEU A 279 -1.45 -25.83 10.15
N ARG A 280 -0.68 -25.93 11.23
CA ARG A 280 -0.22 -27.22 11.78
C ARG A 280 0.30 -27.08 13.21
N THR A 281 0.29 -28.19 13.95
CA THR A 281 1.01 -28.32 15.23
C THR A 281 2.45 -28.66 14.92
N ARG A 282 3.39 -28.01 15.60
CA ARG A 282 4.81 -28.31 15.42
C ARG A 282 5.18 -29.58 16.20
N SER A 283 5.59 -30.62 15.50
CA SER A 283 6.25 -31.79 16.10
C SER A 283 7.55 -31.31 16.75
N ARG A 284 7.85 -31.73 17.99
CA ARG A 284 9.12 -31.39 18.65
C ARG A 284 10.31 -31.82 17.76
N GLY A 285 10.93 -30.84 17.09
CA GLY A 285 12.25 -30.94 16.47
C GLY A 285 13.28 -30.18 17.34
N PRO A 286 14.58 -30.49 17.23
CA PRO A 286 15.58 -30.02 18.18
C PRO A 286 15.76 -28.51 18.07
N GLY A 287 15.62 -27.80 19.18
CA GLY A 287 15.87 -26.36 19.23
C GLY A 287 14.88 -25.56 20.07
N TYR A 288 14.65 -25.98 21.31
CA TYR A 288 14.30 -25.07 22.41
C TYR A 288 14.84 -25.71 23.69
N VAL A 289 16.10 -25.40 23.98
CA VAL A 289 16.60 -25.51 25.36
C VAL A 289 15.96 -24.34 26.12
N ARG A 290 15.46 -24.66 27.32
CA ARG A 290 14.87 -23.69 28.26
C ARG A 290 15.79 -22.51 28.52
#